data_AF-A0A5S4TK30-F1
#
_entry.id   AF-A0A5S4TK30-F1
#
_cell.length_a   1.000
_cell.length_b   1.000
_cell.length_c   1.000
_cell.angle_alpha   90.00
_cell.angle_beta   90.00
_cell.angle_gamma   90.00
#
_symmetry.space_group_name_H-M   'P 1'
#
loop_
_entity.id
_entity.type
_entity.pdbx_description
1 polymer ?
#
loop_
_entity_poly.entity_id
_entity_poly.type
_entity_poly.pdbx_seq_one_letter_code
_entity_poly.pdbx_strand_id
1 'polypeptide(L)'
;TTFRTEDVYVDYRRPSAVSFVRSLEEDLKRRDFTVNSFALDETGEIIDLFHGLEDLEKQVLRAVGVASERFNEDALRIMRGFRFQAILGFELEPETFKAMKTLTPLLEKISVERTFVEFDKLLLAPFWRRGLASMIESQAYDYLPDMAASQDKLNRLFDLETDFTFESSEQAWSALLWALEIENAQPFLKHWKT
;
A
#
# COMPACT_ATOMS: atom_id res chain seq x y z
N THR A 1 -8.43 20.47 2.34
CA THR A 1 -8.83 19.93 3.66
C THR A 1 -8.17 20.76 4.73
N THR A 2 -8.89 21.19 5.77
CA THR A 2 -8.30 21.94 6.90
C THR A 2 -7.23 21.09 7.59
N PHE A 3 -6.10 21.69 7.98
CA PHE A 3 -5.05 21.00 8.73
C PHE A 3 -5.60 20.40 10.02
N ARG A 4 -5.18 19.18 10.30
CA ARG A 4 -5.71 18.41 11.43
C ARG A 4 -4.70 17.45 12.01
N THR A 5 -4.83 17.19 13.30
CA THR A 5 -4.24 16.04 13.98
C THR A 5 -5.33 14.99 14.24
N GLU A 6 -4.88 13.75 14.37
CA GLU A 6 -5.74 12.59 14.57
C GLU A 6 -5.36 11.97 15.93
N ASP A 7 -6.36 11.79 16.81
CA ASP A 7 -6.17 11.13 18.12
C ASP A 7 -6.04 9.60 17.95
N VAL A 8 -6.21 8.84 19.03
CA VAL A 8 -6.12 7.37 19.03
C VAL A 8 -7.02 6.76 17.95
N TYR A 9 -6.45 5.94 17.09
CA TYR A 9 -7.19 5.26 16.05
C TYR A 9 -8.02 4.11 16.62
N VAL A 10 -9.29 4.10 16.23
CA VAL A 10 -10.28 3.04 16.49
C VAL A 10 -10.48 2.26 15.20
N ASP A 11 -10.57 0.93 15.34
CA ASP A 11 -10.76 -0.02 14.23
C ASP A 11 -9.76 0.14 13.07
N TYR A 12 -8.50 0.51 13.39
CA TYR A 12 -7.39 0.61 12.44
C TYR A 12 -7.70 1.50 11.21
N ARG A 13 -8.50 2.55 11.42
CA ARG A 13 -8.86 3.52 10.36
C ARG A 13 -9.32 4.87 10.89
N ARG A 14 -10.17 4.89 11.91
CA ARG A 14 -10.90 6.11 12.31
C ARG A 14 -10.33 6.64 13.61
N PRO A 15 -9.73 7.84 13.64
CA PRO A 15 -9.35 8.42 14.91
C PRO A 15 -10.59 8.69 15.77
N SER A 16 -10.44 8.52 17.09
CA SER A 16 -11.50 8.76 18.07
C SER A 16 -11.99 10.21 18.04
N ALA A 17 -11.11 11.13 17.69
CA ALA A 17 -11.41 12.52 17.43
C ALA A 17 -10.42 13.12 16.41
N VAL A 18 -10.85 14.20 15.77
CA VAL A 18 -10.04 14.98 14.83
C VAL A 18 -9.97 16.40 15.38
N SER A 19 -8.76 16.90 15.59
CA SER A 19 -8.53 18.26 16.07
C SER A 19 -7.98 19.11 14.94
N PHE A 20 -8.62 20.25 14.65
CA PHE A 20 -8.08 21.18 13.66
C PHE A 20 -6.88 21.90 14.24
N VAL A 21 -5.76 21.83 13.54
CA VAL A 21 -4.52 22.50 13.92
C VAL A 21 -4.22 23.61 12.92
N ARG A 22 -3.32 24.51 13.32
CA ARG A 22 -2.75 25.51 12.41
C ARG A 22 -1.36 25.10 11.90
N SER A 23 -0.80 24.01 12.43
CA SER A 23 0.52 23.51 12.06
C SER A 23 0.43 22.64 10.80
N LEU A 24 1.12 23.07 9.76
CA LEU A 24 1.34 22.28 8.55
C LEU A 24 2.15 21.01 8.87
N GLU A 25 3.15 21.12 9.74
CA GLU A 25 4.01 20.01 10.15
C GLU A 25 3.20 18.83 10.70
N GLU A 26 2.24 19.13 11.58
CA GLU A 26 1.36 18.10 12.17
C GLU A 26 0.45 17.44 11.11
N ASP A 27 -0.01 18.19 10.10
CA ASP A 27 -0.79 17.61 8.99
C ASP A 27 0.06 16.73 8.07
N LEU A 28 1.32 17.11 7.84
CA LEU A 28 2.25 16.33 7.03
C LEU A 28 2.75 15.09 7.77
N LYS A 29 2.93 15.17 9.10
CA LYS A 29 3.36 14.05 9.96
C LYS A 29 2.41 12.86 9.97
N ARG A 30 1.11 13.09 9.80
CA ARG A 30 0.09 12.03 9.73
C ARG A 30 0.00 11.35 8.35
N ARG A 31 0.84 11.71 7.38
CA ARG A 31 0.85 11.06 6.05
C ARG A 31 1.58 9.72 6.10
N ASP A 32 1.44 8.95 5.03
CA ASP A 32 1.93 7.59 4.96
C ASP A 32 3.44 7.54 4.66
N PHE A 33 3.87 8.14 3.54
CA PHE A 33 5.24 8.09 3.05
C PHE A 33 5.82 9.49 2.83
N THR A 34 7.13 9.64 3.00
CA THR A 34 7.87 10.92 2.91
C THR A 34 7.68 11.60 1.54
N VAL A 35 7.71 10.82 0.47
CA VAL A 35 7.47 11.29 -0.91
C VAL A 35 6.03 11.79 -1.16
N ASN A 36 5.10 11.51 -0.25
CA ASN A 36 3.73 12.01 -0.28
C ASN A 36 3.49 13.14 0.75
N SER A 37 4.50 13.52 1.53
CA SER A 37 4.39 14.50 2.62
C SER A 37 4.98 15.87 2.27
N PHE A 38 4.84 16.29 1.02
CA PHE A 38 5.15 17.65 0.58
C PHE A 38 3.95 18.58 0.76
N ALA A 39 4.26 19.86 0.93
CA ALA A 39 3.34 20.96 0.68
C ALA A 39 3.95 21.94 -0.31
N LEU A 40 3.09 22.69 -1.00
CA LEU A 40 3.49 23.77 -1.87
C LEU A 40 2.88 25.05 -1.31
N ASP A 41 3.69 26.08 -1.13
CA ASP A 41 3.19 27.38 -0.68
C ASP A 41 2.62 28.21 -1.85
N GLU A 42 2.09 29.40 -1.54
CA GLU A 42 1.49 30.30 -2.54
C GLU A 42 2.51 30.87 -3.54
N THR A 43 3.80 30.81 -3.23
CA THR A 43 4.89 31.26 -4.11
C THR A 43 5.40 30.15 -5.03
N GLY A 44 4.94 28.91 -4.80
CA GLY A 44 5.40 27.72 -5.52
C GLY A 44 6.65 27.08 -4.90
N GLU A 45 7.01 27.43 -3.67
CA GLU A 45 8.09 26.78 -2.95
C GLU A 45 7.62 25.46 -2.34
N ILE A 46 8.43 24.41 -2.50
CA ILE A 46 8.17 23.09 -1.90
C ILE A 46 8.60 23.14 -0.44
N ILE A 47 7.65 22.90 0.45
CA ILE A 47 7.89 22.69 1.86
C ILE A 47 8.06 21.18 2.09
N ASP A 48 9.28 20.77 2.39
CA ASP A 48 9.64 19.40 2.77
C ASP A 48 10.15 19.37 4.23
N LEU A 49 9.34 18.79 5.12
CA LEU A 49 9.65 18.68 6.55
C LEU A 49 10.11 17.28 6.96
N PHE A 50 10.11 16.31 6.03
CA PHE A 50 10.34 14.90 6.32
C PHE A 50 11.34 14.24 5.36
N HIS A 51 12.17 15.04 4.68
CA HIS A 51 13.20 14.59 3.74
C HIS A 51 12.64 13.78 2.56
N GLY A 52 11.41 14.08 2.15
CA GLY A 52 10.78 13.40 1.02
C GLY A 52 11.48 13.71 -0.31
N LEU A 53 12.10 14.89 -0.49
CA LEU A 53 12.80 15.25 -1.73
C LEU A 53 14.07 14.39 -1.90
N GLU A 54 14.77 14.15 -0.80
CA GLU A 54 15.94 13.26 -0.77
C GLU A 54 15.52 11.81 -1.07
N ASP A 55 14.43 11.34 -0.46
CA ASP A 55 13.89 10.00 -0.74
C ASP A 55 13.38 9.87 -2.18
N LEU A 56 12.80 10.93 -2.74
CA LEU A 56 12.37 11.00 -4.14
C LEU A 56 13.56 10.89 -5.09
N GLU A 57 14.65 11.64 -4.83
CA GLU A 57 15.89 11.57 -5.61
C GLU A 57 16.54 10.18 -5.52
N LYS A 58 16.53 9.57 -4.34
CA LYS A 58 17.06 8.21 -4.11
C LYS A 58 16.15 7.08 -4.56
N GLN A 59 14.94 7.39 -5.02
CA GLN A 59 13.91 6.41 -5.37
C GLN A 59 13.60 5.44 -4.22
N VAL A 60 13.46 5.98 -3.01
CA VAL A 60 13.17 5.23 -1.78
C VAL A 60 11.77 5.56 -1.29
N LEU A 61 11.02 4.54 -0.89
CA LEU A 61 9.73 4.69 -0.22
C LEU A 61 9.91 4.46 1.28
N ARG A 62 9.91 5.55 2.06
CA ARG A 62 10.06 5.56 3.52
C ARG A 62 8.79 6.07 4.20
N ALA A 63 8.39 5.45 5.30
CA ALA A 63 7.26 5.94 6.10
C ALA A 63 7.59 7.28 6.79
N VAL A 64 6.58 8.15 6.96
CA VAL A 64 6.76 9.39 7.74
C VAL A 64 6.91 9.07 9.23
N GLY A 65 8.01 9.51 9.86
CA GLY A 65 8.26 9.24 11.28
C GLY A 65 8.48 7.75 11.57
N VAL A 66 7.82 7.21 12.60
CA VAL A 66 7.98 5.81 13.03
C VAL A 66 7.03 4.90 12.23
N ALA A 67 7.60 4.05 11.37
CA ALA A 67 6.83 3.18 10.46
C ALA A 67 5.80 2.29 11.19
N SER A 68 6.17 1.68 12.32
CA SER A 68 5.26 0.84 13.10
C SER A 68 4.05 1.61 13.64
N GLU A 69 4.24 2.86 14.07
CA GLU A 69 3.13 3.71 14.50
C GLU A 69 2.22 4.02 13.32
N ARG A 70 2.78 4.41 12.16
CA ARG A 70 2.00 4.71 10.96
C ARG A 70 1.12 3.54 10.52
N PHE A 71 1.64 2.32 10.55
CA PHE A 71 0.89 1.13 10.13
C PHE A 71 -0.11 0.63 11.18
N ASN A 72 0.11 0.91 12.48
CA ASN A 72 -0.88 0.61 13.51
C ASN A 72 -2.11 1.53 13.43
N GLU A 73 -1.93 2.78 13.00
CA GLU A 73 -3.05 3.71 12.82
C GLU A 73 -3.99 3.32 11.68
N ASP A 74 -3.44 3.01 10.51
CA ASP A 74 -4.18 2.51 9.35
C ASP A 74 -3.35 1.44 8.64
N ALA A 75 -3.69 0.17 8.89
CA ALA A 75 -2.97 -0.96 8.32
C ALA A 75 -3.08 -1.01 6.78
N LEU A 76 -4.05 -0.31 6.16
CA LEU A 76 -4.11 -0.19 4.71
C LEU A 76 -2.86 0.52 4.14
N ARG A 77 -2.13 1.32 4.94
CA ARG A 77 -0.86 1.92 4.53
C ARG A 77 0.18 0.88 4.11
N ILE A 78 0.09 -0.36 4.61
CA ILE A 78 0.94 -1.47 4.16
C ILE A 78 0.63 -1.81 2.69
N MET A 79 -0.64 -2.02 2.34
CA MET A 79 -1.06 -2.26 0.95
C MET A 79 -0.73 -1.08 0.03
N ARG A 80 -0.88 0.15 0.53
CA ARG A 80 -0.45 1.36 -0.19
C ARG A 80 1.05 1.37 -0.45
N GLY A 81 1.87 0.87 0.48
CA GLY A 81 3.31 0.74 0.30
C GLY A 81 3.66 -0.14 -0.89
N PHE A 82 3.07 -1.35 -0.97
CA PHE A 82 3.26 -2.24 -2.12
C PHE A 82 2.74 -1.62 -3.42
N ARG A 83 1.58 -0.94 -3.38
CA ARG A 83 1.05 -0.22 -4.54
C ARG A 83 1.99 0.88 -5.00
N PHE A 84 2.50 1.72 -4.09
CA PHE A 84 3.41 2.81 -4.47
C PHE A 84 4.74 2.29 -4.99
N GLN A 85 5.25 1.20 -4.42
CA GLN A 85 6.41 0.50 -4.96
C GLN A 85 6.15 0.04 -6.41
N ALA A 86 4.96 -0.51 -6.68
CA ALA A 86 4.57 -0.95 -8.01
C ALA A 86 4.31 0.21 -9.00
N ILE A 87 3.84 1.36 -8.53
CA ILE A 87 3.60 2.55 -9.38
C ILE A 87 4.91 3.27 -9.71
N LEU A 88 5.75 3.50 -8.70
CA LEU A 88 6.93 4.35 -8.81
C LEU A 88 8.19 3.57 -9.17
N GLY A 89 8.21 2.25 -8.92
CA GLY A 89 9.39 1.41 -9.08
C GLY A 89 10.46 1.60 -8.00
N PHE A 90 10.13 2.32 -6.92
CA PHE A 90 11.05 2.66 -5.82
C PHE A 90 11.37 1.44 -4.96
N GLU A 91 12.44 1.52 -4.17
CA GLU A 91 12.77 0.51 -3.17
C GLU A 91 12.17 0.87 -1.81
N LEU A 92 11.66 -0.11 -1.06
CA LEU A 92 11.19 0.11 0.30
C LEU A 92 12.38 0.30 1.23
N GLU A 93 12.32 1.33 2.08
CA GLU A 93 13.34 1.51 3.12
C GLU A 93 13.32 0.30 4.09
N PRO A 94 14.49 -0.24 4.51
CA PRO A 94 14.55 -1.50 5.26
C PRO A 94 13.72 -1.54 6.55
N GLU A 95 13.76 -0.50 7.38
CA GLU A 95 12.97 -0.47 8.63
C GLU A 95 11.47 -0.29 8.35
N THR A 96 11.12 0.46 7.30
CA THR A 96 9.75 0.59 6.79
C THR A 96 9.23 -0.77 6.37
N PHE A 97 9.97 -1.53 5.55
CA PHE A 97 9.55 -2.85 5.09
C PHE A 97 9.46 -3.87 6.22
N LYS A 98 10.41 -3.84 7.16
CA LYS A 98 10.37 -4.68 8.38
C LYS A 98 9.13 -4.40 9.22
N ALA A 99 8.76 -3.14 9.40
CA ALA A 99 7.52 -2.77 10.08
C ALA A 99 6.28 -3.24 9.31
N MET A 100 6.27 -3.11 7.97
CA MET A 100 5.20 -3.66 7.12
C MET A 100 5.04 -5.16 7.34
N LYS A 101 6.13 -5.93 7.25
CA LYS A 101 6.16 -7.39 7.46
C LYS A 101 5.66 -7.81 8.84
N THR A 102 6.05 -7.08 9.87
CA THR A 102 5.63 -7.37 11.26
C THR A 102 4.13 -7.12 11.48
N LEU A 103 3.56 -6.16 10.75
CA LEU A 103 2.19 -5.67 10.96
C LEU A 103 1.21 -6.12 9.88
N THR A 104 1.61 -6.99 8.94
CA THR A 104 0.70 -7.61 7.97
C THR A 104 -0.52 -8.30 8.59
N PRO A 105 -0.49 -8.91 9.80
CA PRO A 105 -1.70 -9.48 10.40
C PRO A 105 -2.83 -8.47 10.64
N LEU A 106 -2.51 -7.18 10.75
CA LEU A 106 -3.52 -6.13 10.92
C LEU A 106 -4.38 -5.94 9.66
N LEU A 107 -3.97 -6.45 8.51
CA LEU A 107 -4.74 -6.39 7.27
C LEU A 107 -6.08 -7.12 7.37
N GLU A 108 -6.24 -8.12 8.25
CA GLU A 108 -7.53 -8.78 8.51
C GLU A 108 -8.60 -7.81 9.04
N LYS A 109 -8.18 -6.70 9.66
CA LYS A 109 -9.08 -5.68 10.21
C LYS A 109 -9.54 -4.69 9.15
N ILE A 110 -8.94 -4.72 7.96
CA ILE A 110 -9.25 -3.80 6.88
C ILE A 110 -10.38 -4.37 6.02
N SER A 111 -11.35 -3.52 5.70
CA SER A 111 -12.46 -3.89 4.82
C SER A 111 -11.95 -4.33 3.45
N VAL A 112 -12.48 -5.46 2.96
CA VAL A 112 -12.12 -6.03 1.65
C VAL A 112 -12.17 -5.00 0.51
N GLU A 113 -13.17 -4.13 0.47
CA GLU A 113 -13.30 -3.13 -0.60
C GLU A 113 -12.10 -2.18 -0.68
N ARG A 114 -11.52 -1.82 0.48
CA ARG A 114 -10.33 -0.96 0.53
C ARG A 114 -9.09 -1.74 0.07
N THR A 115 -8.98 -2.98 0.53
CA THR A 115 -7.90 -3.88 0.13
C THR A 115 -7.92 -4.15 -1.37
N PHE A 116 -9.11 -4.40 -1.93
CA PHE A 116 -9.34 -4.56 -3.36
C PHE A 116 -8.79 -3.37 -4.15
N VAL A 117 -9.18 -2.14 -3.80
CA VAL A 117 -8.74 -0.93 -4.54
C VAL A 117 -7.23 -0.77 -4.54
N GLU A 118 -6.55 -1.12 -3.44
CA GLU A 118 -5.09 -1.03 -3.37
C GLU A 118 -4.40 -2.16 -4.14
N PHE A 119 -4.93 -3.38 -4.07
CA PHE A 119 -4.38 -4.54 -4.77
C PHE A 119 -4.59 -4.48 -6.29
N ASP A 120 -5.79 -4.08 -6.74
CA ASP A 120 -6.10 -3.87 -8.15
C ASP A 120 -5.14 -2.84 -8.78
N LYS A 121 -4.94 -1.70 -8.11
CA LYS A 121 -3.98 -0.68 -8.55
C LYS A 121 -2.53 -1.13 -8.51
N LEU A 122 -2.17 -2.06 -7.61
CA LEU A 122 -0.84 -2.65 -7.58
C LEU A 122 -0.62 -3.50 -8.83
N LEU A 123 -1.58 -4.35 -9.19
CA LEU A 123 -1.49 -5.22 -10.36
C LEU A 123 -1.44 -4.40 -11.67
N LEU A 124 -2.22 -3.33 -11.78
CA LEU A 124 -2.25 -2.47 -12.97
C LEU A 124 -1.02 -1.55 -13.12
N ALA A 125 -0.10 -1.56 -12.18
CA ALA A 125 1.03 -0.65 -12.18
C ALA A 125 2.20 -1.16 -13.06
N PRO A 126 3.02 -0.25 -13.64
CA PRO A 126 4.13 -0.65 -14.52
C PRO A 126 5.17 -1.53 -13.86
N PHE A 127 5.39 -1.40 -12.54
CA PHE A 127 6.31 -2.21 -11.75
C PHE A 127 5.58 -3.19 -10.83
N TRP A 128 4.39 -3.68 -11.20
CA TRP A 128 3.58 -4.61 -10.40
C TRP A 128 4.37 -5.80 -9.85
N ARG A 129 5.33 -6.32 -10.63
CA ARG A 129 6.24 -7.40 -10.19
C ARG A 129 6.98 -7.05 -8.90
N ARG A 130 7.49 -5.82 -8.76
CA ARG A 130 8.22 -5.37 -7.56
C ARG A 130 7.29 -5.30 -6.35
N GLY A 131 6.14 -4.65 -6.50
CA GLY A 131 5.16 -4.55 -5.41
C GLY A 131 4.61 -5.91 -4.99
N LEU A 132 4.32 -6.80 -5.95
CA LEU A 132 3.86 -8.16 -5.68
C LEU A 132 4.95 -8.99 -4.99
N ALA A 133 6.21 -8.86 -5.42
CA ALA A 133 7.33 -9.58 -4.79
C ALA A 133 7.47 -9.19 -3.32
N SER A 134 7.44 -7.90 -2.99
CA SER A 134 7.48 -7.44 -1.59
C SER A 134 6.24 -7.84 -0.79
N MET A 135 5.05 -7.89 -1.43
CA MET A 135 3.82 -8.39 -0.81
C MET A 135 3.93 -9.88 -0.47
N ILE A 136 4.57 -10.68 -1.34
CA ILE A 136 4.85 -12.09 -1.10
C ILE A 136 5.89 -12.26 0.01
N GLU A 137 7.01 -11.54 -0.05
CA GLU A 137 8.08 -11.61 0.95
C GLU A 137 7.63 -11.20 2.37
N SER A 138 6.69 -10.26 2.45
CA SER A 138 6.06 -9.83 3.70
C SER A 138 4.94 -10.74 4.20
N GLN A 139 4.53 -11.73 3.40
CA GLN A 139 3.40 -12.62 3.65
C GLN A 139 2.06 -11.89 3.83
N ALA A 140 1.94 -10.69 3.26
CA ALA A 140 0.70 -9.92 3.34
C ALA A 140 -0.49 -10.64 2.69
N TYR A 141 -0.21 -11.48 1.68
CA TYR A 141 -1.23 -12.29 0.98
C TYR A 141 -1.99 -13.23 1.91
N ASP A 142 -1.41 -13.67 3.04
CA ASP A 142 -2.08 -14.57 3.98
C ASP A 142 -3.32 -13.95 4.65
N TYR A 143 -3.40 -12.62 4.64
CA TYR A 143 -4.49 -11.85 5.24
C TYR A 143 -5.45 -11.25 4.20
N LEU A 144 -5.30 -11.64 2.92
CA LEU A 144 -6.18 -11.22 1.83
C LEU A 144 -7.20 -12.33 1.50
N PRO A 145 -8.42 -11.98 1.04
CA PRO A 145 -9.47 -12.97 0.75
C PRO A 145 -9.01 -14.05 -0.24
N ASP A 146 -9.20 -15.32 0.13
CA ASP A 146 -8.90 -16.50 -0.70
C ASP A 146 -7.43 -16.61 -1.17
N MET A 147 -6.50 -15.90 -0.52
CA MET A 147 -5.08 -15.88 -0.89
C MET A 147 -4.16 -16.56 0.15
N ALA A 148 -4.69 -17.06 1.26
CA ALA A 148 -3.86 -17.74 2.27
C ALA A 148 -3.10 -18.95 1.71
N ALA A 149 -1.83 -19.08 2.10
CA ALA A 149 -0.91 -20.12 1.67
C ALA A 149 -0.74 -20.23 0.13
N SER A 150 -0.89 -19.13 -0.59
CA SER A 150 -0.84 -19.11 -2.07
C SER A 150 0.49 -18.63 -2.67
N GLN A 151 1.57 -18.53 -1.88
CA GLN A 151 2.87 -18.04 -2.36
C GLN A 151 3.34 -18.69 -3.67
N ASP A 152 3.40 -20.02 -3.74
CA ASP A 152 3.87 -20.73 -4.94
C ASP A 152 2.95 -20.48 -6.15
N LYS A 153 1.66 -20.33 -5.90
CA LYS A 153 0.66 -20.02 -6.94
C LYS A 153 0.83 -18.60 -7.46
N LEU A 154 1.01 -17.62 -6.57
CA LEU A 154 1.27 -16.23 -6.93
C LEU A 154 2.58 -16.06 -7.68
N ASN A 155 3.60 -16.87 -7.35
CA ASN A 155 4.88 -16.86 -8.05
C ASN A 155 4.74 -17.18 -9.56
N ARG A 156 3.68 -17.88 -9.99
CA ARG A 156 3.41 -18.14 -11.41
C ARG A 156 3.14 -16.87 -12.22
N LEU A 157 2.68 -15.79 -11.60
CA LEU A 157 2.51 -14.52 -12.31
C LEU A 157 3.86 -14.01 -12.83
N PHE A 158 4.97 -14.35 -12.16
CA PHE A 158 6.31 -13.95 -12.59
C PHE A 158 6.80 -14.69 -13.84
N ASP A 159 6.10 -15.76 -14.28
CA ASP A 159 6.39 -16.48 -15.53
C ASP A 159 6.01 -15.68 -16.78
N LEU A 160 5.20 -14.63 -16.63
CA LEU A 160 4.91 -13.67 -17.71
C LEU A 160 6.22 -12.99 -18.18
N GLU A 161 6.18 -12.24 -19.27
CA GLU A 161 7.35 -11.47 -19.71
C GLU A 161 7.71 -10.38 -18.67
N THR A 162 9.01 -10.06 -18.55
CA THR A 162 9.52 -9.16 -17.50
C THR A 162 8.97 -7.74 -17.59
N ASP A 163 8.65 -7.30 -18.81
CA ASP A 163 8.07 -6.01 -19.17
C ASP A 163 6.55 -6.08 -19.38
N PHE A 164 5.93 -7.24 -19.13
CA PHE A 164 4.49 -7.39 -19.22
C PHE A 164 3.77 -6.47 -18.24
N THR A 165 2.75 -5.75 -18.74
CA THR A 165 1.85 -4.92 -17.93
C THR A 165 0.41 -5.27 -18.22
N PHE A 166 -0.44 -5.25 -17.19
CA PHE A 166 -1.87 -5.45 -17.35
C PHE A 166 -2.54 -4.18 -17.89
N GLU A 167 -3.34 -4.32 -18.94
CA GLU A 167 -4.06 -3.23 -19.60
C GLU A 167 -5.41 -2.92 -18.94
N SER A 168 -5.99 -3.89 -18.23
CA SER A 168 -7.27 -3.74 -17.56
C SER A 168 -7.37 -4.57 -16.28
N SER A 169 -8.31 -4.19 -15.41
CA SER A 169 -8.61 -4.93 -14.17
C SER A 169 -9.02 -6.36 -14.51
N GLU A 170 -9.88 -6.56 -15.51
CA GLU A 170 -10.31 -7.90 -15.95
C GLU A 170 -9.13 -8.78 -16.36
N GLN A 171 -8.13 -8.22 -17.05
CA GLN A 171 -6.93 -8.96 -17.42
C GLN A 171 -6.10 -9.34 -16.19
N ALA A 172 -5.89 -8.41 -15.26
CA ALA A 172 -5.15 -8.64 -14.02
C ALA A 172 -5.80 -9.72 -13.15
N TRP A 173 -7.11 -9.61 -12.93
CA TRP A 173 -7.88 -10.57 -12.14
C TRP A 173 -8.00 -11.93 -12.85
N SER A 174 -8.11 -11.96 -14.18
CA SER A 174 -8.08 -13.23 -14.93
C SER A 174 -6.75 -13.95 -14.78
N ALA A 175 -5.63 -13.22 -14.86
CA ALA A 175 -4.31 -13.79 -14.63
C ALA A 175 -4.13 -14.27 -13.19
N LEU A 176 -4.67 -13.54 -12.21
CA LEU A 176 -4.67 -13.96 -10.80
C LEU A 176 -5.47 -15.25 -10.61
N LEU A 177 -6.69 -15.34 -11.15
CA LEU A 177 -7.52 -16.54 -11.10
C LEU A 177 -6.81 -17.75 -11.74
N TRP A 178 -6.16 -17.54 -12.89
CA TRP A 178 -5.34 -18.56 -13.55
C TRP A 178 -4.17 -19.01 -12.66
N ALA A 179 -3.41 -18.07 -12.09
CA ALA A 179 -2.27 -18.36 -11.23
C ALA A 179 -2.69 -19.14 -9.98
N LEU A 180 -3.82 -18.76 -9.37
CA LEU A 180 -4.39 -19.39 -8.19
C LEU A 180 -5.10 -20.74 -8.46
N GLU A 181 -5.25 -21.11 -9.73
CA GLU A 181 -5.99 -22.31 -10.18
C GLU A 181 -7.46 -22.30 -9.71
N ILE A 182 -8.11 -21.14 -9.77
CA ILE A 182 -9.51 -20.98 -9.38
C ILE A 182 -10.41 -21.32 -10.58
N GLU A 183 -11.07 -22.48 -10.54
CA GLU A 183 -11.97 -22.93 -11.61
C GLU A 183 -13.30 -22.14 -11.63
N ASN A 184 -13.83 -21.80 -10.45
CA ASN A 184 -15.07 -21.03 -10.33
C ASN A 184 -14.78 -19.61 -9.82
N ALA A 185 -14.78 -18.64 -10.73
CA ALA A 185 -14.48 -17.25 -10.42
C ALA A 185 -15.56 -16.57 -9.56
N GLN A 186 -16.83 -17.00 -9.64
CA GLN A 186 -17.94 -16.25 -9.05
C GLN A 186 -17.86 -16.17 -7.50
N PRO A 187 -17.59 -17.25 -6.74
CA PRO A 187 -17.39 -17.16 -5.30
C PRO A 187 -16.18 -16.30 -4.90
N PHE A 188 -15.07 -16.45 -5.63
CA PHE A 188 -13.83 -15.71 -5.39
C PHE A 188 -14.05 -14.20 -5.55
N LEU A 189 -14.61 -13.77 -6.69
CA LEU A 189 -14.90 -12.36 -6.95
C LEU A 189 -15.90 -11.79 -5.94
N LYS A 190 -16.89 -12.60 -5.53
CA LYS A 190 -17.84 -12.21 -4.48
C LYS A 190 -17.17 -11.97 -3.12
N HIS A 191 -16.18 -12.78 -2.74
CA HIS A 191 -15.41 -12.55 -1.51
C HIS A 191 -14.57 -11.28 -1.59
N TRP A 192 -14.05 -10.95 -2.78
CA TRP A 192 -13.39 -9.69 -3.11
C TRP A 192 -14.33 -8.50 -3.30
N LYS A 193 -15.65 -8.73 -3.22
CA LYS A 193 -16.73 -7.74 -3.36
C LYS A 193 -16.72 -7.03 -4.70
N THR A 194 -16.44 -7.78 -5.77
CA THR A 194 -16.41 -7.32 -7.17
C THR A 194 -17.20 -8.22 -8.10
#